data_AF-A7SSX7-F1
#
_entry.id   AF-A7SSX7-F1
#
_cell.length_a   1.000
_cell.length_b   1.000
_cell.length_c   1.000
_cell.angle_alpha   90.00
_cell.angle_beta   90.00
_cell.angle_gamma   90.00
#
_symmetry.space_group_name_H-M   'P 1'
#
loop_
_entity.id
_entity.type
_entity.pdbx_description
1 polymer ?
#
loop_
_entity_poly.entity_id
_entity_poly.type
_entity_poly.pdbx_seq_one_letter_code
_entity_poly.pdbx_strand_id
1 'polypeptide(L)'
;VPRDVRDGNWHHIVFTWSAAVGEWRVFIDGALSGQGSSYATGYSISSGHFTVGQDQDAFGGAFDTDQSFLGSMVGVNMWSRVLTEDEIALLASSWCVPLEGDIVKWTD
;
A
#
# COMPACT_ATOMS: atom_id res chain seq x y z
N VAL A 1 11.70 -0.80 17.40
CA VAL A 1 12.08 0.60 17.05
C VAL A 1 11.41 0.88 15.72
N PRO A 2 10.67 1.99 15.52
CA PRO A 2 10.13 2.32 14.21
C PRO A 2 11.27 2.37 13.20
N ARG A 3 11.15 1.66 12.08
CA ARG A 3 12.08 1.82 10.96
C ARG A 3 11.77 3.15 10.30
N ASP A 4 12.75 4.04 10.22
CA ASP A 4 12.65 5.19 9.33
C ASP A 4 12.84 4.68 7.91
N VAL A 5 11.90 5.01 7.03
CA VAL A 5 11.92 4.65 5.60
C VAL A 5 12.41 5.80 4.72
N ARG A 6 12.77 6.94 5.33
CA ARG A 6 13.30 8.13 4.65
C ARG A 6 14.83 8.21 4.80
N ASP A 7 15.49 7.08 4.70
CA ASP A 7 16.93 6.94 4.85
C ASP A 7 17.70 6.95 3.52
N GLY A 8 16.97 7.06 2.40
CA GLY A 8 17.52 7.05 1.03
C GLY A 8 17.65 5.66 0.40
N ASN A 9 17.25 4.59 1.10
CA ASN A 9 17.23 3.23 0.58
C ASN A 9 15.85 2.83 0.03
N TRP A 10 15.84 1.79 -0.80
CA TRP A 10 14.59 1.16 -1.23
C TRP A 10 13.97 0.37 -0.10
N HIS A 11 12.67 0.57 0.11
CA HIS A 11 11.86 -0.19 1.07
C HIS A 11 10.65 -0.80 0.39
N HIS A 12 10.33 -2.03 0.75
CA HIS A 12 9.08 -2.67 0.35
C HIS A 12 8.02 -2.38 1.42
N ILE A 13 6.95 -1.68 1.05
CA ILE A 13 5.90 -1.26 1.97
C ILE A 13 4.57 -1.88 1.53
N VAL A 14 3.89 -2.56 2.46
CA VAL A 14 2.56 -3.12 2.23
C VAL A 14 1.60 -2.60 3.28
N PHE A 15 0.45 -2.09 2.83
CA PHE A 15 -0.70 -1.81 3.68
C PHE A 15 -1.80 -2.81 3.34
N THR A 16 -2.36 -3.46 4.36
CA THR A 16 -3.53 -4.34 4.22
C THR A 16 -4.68 -3.78 5.04
N TRP A 17 -5.90 -3.91 4.53
CA TRP A 17 -7.12 -3.56 5.28
C TRP A 17 -8.25 -4.53 4.98
N SER A 18 -9.07 -4.83 6.00
CA SER A 18 -10.28 -5.63 5.90
C SER A 18 -11.47 -4.93 6.57
N ALA A 19 -12.54 -4.74 5.81
CA ALA A 19 -13.78 -4.13 6.28
C ALA A 19 -14.49 -4.93 7.39
N ALA A 20 -14.29 -6.24 7.46
CA ALA A 20 -15.08 -7.13 8.33
C ALA A 20 -15.03 -6.70 9.80
N VAL A 21 -13.84 -6.33 10.28
CA VAL A 21 -13.59 -5.81 11.64
C VAL A 21 -12.75 -4.53 11.64
N GLY A 22 -12.55 -3.93 10.46
CA GLY A 22 -11.70 -2.76 10.28
C GLY A 22 -10.23 -3.02 10.62
N GLU A 23 -9.76 -4.25 10.41
CA GLU A 23 -8.37 -4.63 10.67
C GLU A 23 -7.47 -4.01 9.61
N TRP A 24 -6.38 -3.38 10.05
CA TRP A 24 -5.34 -2.89 9.17
C TRP A 24 -3.96 -3.28 9.68
N ARG A 25 -3.03 -3.47 8.75
CA ARG A 25 -1.62 -3.78 9.06
C ARG A 25 -0.71 -3.07 8.06
N VAL A 26 0.47 -2.69 8.54
CA VAL A 26 1.56 -2.11 7.76
C VAL A 26 2.78 -3.00 7.91
N PHE A 27 3.37 -3.41 6.79
CA PHE A 27 4.60 -4.18 6.73
C PHE A 27 5.68 -3.34 6.05
N ILE A 28 6.90 -3.38 6.60
CA ILE A 28 8.09 -2.74 6.06
C ILE A 28 9.16 -3.81 5.88
N ASP A 29 9.65 -3.97 4.66
CA ASP A 29 10.59 -5.01 4.22
C ASP A 29 10.17 -6.42 4.67
N GLY A 30 8.87 -6.70 4.53
CA GLY A 30 8.27 -8.00 4.89
C GLY A 30 7.96 -8.19 6.37
N ALA A 31 8.37 -7.27 7.25
CA ALA A 31 8.13 -7.36 8.68
C ALA A 31 6.96 -6.46 9.13
N LEU A 32 6.11 -6.96 10.04
CA LEU A 32 5.02 -6.19 10.63
C LEU A 32 5.57 -4.97 11.40
N SER A 33 5.17 -3.77 10.97
CA SER A 33 5.59 -2.51 11.60
C SER A 33 4.48 -1.80 12.35
N GLY A 34 3.22 -2.09 12.04
CA GLY A 34 2.06 -1.49 12.71
C GLY A 34 0.78 -2.23 12.38
N GLN A 35 -0.17 -2.19 13.31
CA GLN A 35 -1.49 -2.80 13.13
C GLN A 35 -2.54 -2.12 14.01
N GLY A 36 -3.80 -2.31 13.65
CA GLY A 36 -4.94 -1.91 14.45
C GLY A 36 -6.24 -2.53 13.95
N SER A 37 -7.33 -2.20 14.62
CA SER A 37 -8.68 -2.67 14.28
C SER A 37 -9.69 -1.53 14.35
N SER A 38 -10.95 -1.81 14.03
CA SER A 38 -12.07 -0.88 14.12
C SER A 38 -11.98 0.34 13.19
N TYR A 39 -11.08 0.33 12.19
CA TYR A 39 -10.97 1.40 11.20
C TYR A 39 -11.90 1.13 10.01
N ALA A 40 -12.88 2.01 9.78
CA ALA A 40 -13.86 1.89 8.69
C ALA A 40 -14.57 0.52 8.64
N THR A 41 -14.98 -0.01 9.79
CA THR A 41 -15.66 -1.31 9.88
C THR A 41 -16.98 -1.30 9.08
N GLY A 42 -17.20 -2.34 8.28
CA GLY A 42 -18.36 -2.48 7.41
C GLY A 42 -18.36 -1.55 6.19
N TYR A 43 -17.30 -0.76 5.99
CA TYR A 43 -17.20 0.13 4.84
C TYR A 43 -16.93 -0.66 3.55
N SER A 44 -17.48 -0.18 2.44
CA SER A 44 -17.20 -0.70 1.10
C SER A 44 -16.55 0.40 0.28
N ILE A 45 -15.37 0.12 -0.27
CA ILE A 45 -14.72 1.01 -1.24
C ILE A 45 -15.51 0.93 -2.55
N SER A 46 -15.98 2.07 -3.05
CA SER A 46 -16.64 2.17 -4.36
C SER A 46 -15.63 2.39 -5.47
N SER A 47 -16.09 2.31 -6.73
CA SER A 47 -15.29 2.77 -7.87
C SER A 47 -14.80 4.22 -7.65
N GLY A 48 -13.58 4.50 -8.11
CA GLY A 48 -12.93 5.79 -7.89
C GLY A 48 -11.79 6.05 -8.86
N HIS A 49 -11.01 7.09 -8.58
CA HIS A 49 -9.81 7.45 -9.32
C HIS A 49 -8.56 7.14 -8.49
N PHE A 50 -7.67 6.31 -9.03
CA PHE A 50 -6.42 5.95 -8.38
C PHE A 50 -5.31 6.90 -8.84
N THR A 51 -4.77 7.66 -7.89
CA THR A 51 -3.68 8.62 -8.12
C THR A 51 -2.48 8.19 -7.29
N VAL A 52 -1.28 8.28 -7.87
CA VAL A 52 -0.02 7.97 -7.20
C VAL A 52 0.80 9.25 -7.06
N GLY A 53 1.32 9.49 -5.85
CA GLY A 53 2.25 10.58 -5.55
C GLY A 53 1.62 11.96 -5.30
N GLN A 54 0.29 12.05 -5.28
CA GLN A 54 -0.46 13.27 -4.97
C GLN A 54 -1.65 12.95 -4.06
N ASP A 55 -2.04 13.90 -3.22
CA ASP A 55 -3.26 13.83 -2.40
C ASP A 55 -4.47 14.41 -3.17
N GLN A 56 -5.61 13.75 -3.10
CA GLN A 56 -6.82 14.13 -3.85
C GLN A 56 -7.84 14.85 -2.95
N ASP A 57 -7.94 16.18 -3.09
CA ASP A 57 -9.02 16.97 -2.45
C ASP A 57 -10.30 17.04 -3.28
N ALA A 58 -10.22 16.64 -4.55
CA ALA A 58 -11.36 16.46 -5.45
C ALA A 58 -11.13 15.23 -6.35
N PHE A 59 -12.18 14.75 -7.00
CA PHE A 59 -12.10 13.59 -7.90
C PHE A 59 -11.04 13.82 -9.00
N GLY A 60 -9.92 13.09 -8.92
CA GLY A 60 -8.83 13.17 -9.89
C GLY A 60 -8.01 14.47 -9.86
N GLY A 61 -8.13 15.31 -8.82
CA GLY A 61 -7.48 16.63 -8.85
C GLY A 61 -7.48 17.40 -7.52
N ALA A 62 -7.31 18.72 -7.64
CA ALA A 62 -7.09 19.66 -6.54
C ALA A 62 -5.85 19.30 -5.69
N PHE A 63 -4.74 18.99 -6.36
CA PHE A 63 -3.49 18.62 -5.71
C PHE A 63 -2.80 19.84 -5.09
N ASP A 64 -2.21 19.63 -3.90
CA ASP A 64 -1.29 20.56 -3.26
C ASP A 64 0.15 20.04 -3.38
N THR A 65 1.06 20.89 -3.85
CA THR A 65 2.49 20.56 -3.95
C THR A 65 3.11 20.19 -2.61
N ASP A 66 2.63 20.75 -1.51
CA ASP A 66 3.16 20.48 -0.16
C ASP A 66 2.76 19.08 0.36
N GLN A 67 1.78 18.43 -0.27
CA GLN A 67 1.33 17.07 0.03
C GLN A 67 1.85 16.03 -0.97
N SER A 68 2.66 16.45 -1.94
CA SER A 68 3.18 15.56 -2.97
C SER A 68 4.23 14.58 -2.42
N PHE A 69 4.26 13.39 -3.01
CA PHE A 69 5.34 12.44 -2.74
C PHE A 69 6.61 12.88 -3.46
N LEU A 70 7.71 12.97 -2.70
CA LEU A 70 9.04 13.25 -3.21
C LEU A 70 9.94 12.03 -3.03
N GLY A 71 10.19 11.29 -4.11
CA GLY A 71 11.02 10.09 -4.09
C GLY A 71 10.90 9.26 -5.36
N SER A 72 11.24 7.97 -5.27
CA SER A 72 11.07 7.00 -6.35
C SER A 72 10.15 5.88 -5.90
N MET A 73 9.30 5.40 -6.81
CA MET A 73 8.38 4.28 -6.60
C MET A 73 8.49 3.30 -7.77
N VAL A 74 8.35 2.02 -7.47
CA VAL A 74 8.32 0.92 -8.44
C VAL A 74 7.49 -0.22 -7.86
N GLY A 75 6.90 -1.06 -8.72
CA GLY A 75 6.20 -2.26 -8.27
C GLY A 75 4.87 -1.97 -7.55
N VAL A 76 4.20 -0.86 -7.86
CA VAL A 76 2.90 -0.52 -7.26
C VAL A 76 1.85 -1.52 -7.74
N ASN A 77 1.33 -2.31 -6.81
CA ASN A 77 0.30 -3.32 -7.05
C ASN A 77 -0.82 -3.19 -6.00
N MET A 78 -2.03 -3.62 -6.35
CA MET A 78 -3.20 -3.62 -5.46
C MET A 78 -4.03 -4.88 -5.66
N TRP A 79 -4.50 -5.45 -4.55
CA TRP A 79 -5.30 -6.67 -4.52
C TRP A 79 -6.70 -6.44 -3.94
N SER A 80 -7.68 -7.20 -4.42
CA SER A 80 -9.05 -7.24 -3.90
C SER A 80 -9.21 -7.99 -2.57
N ARG A 81 -8.12 -8.55 -2.05
CA ARG A 81 -8.07 -9.33 -0.81
C ARG A 81 -6.89 -8.94 0.06
N VAL A 82 -6.96 -9.33 1.33
CA VAL A 82 -5.82 -9.29 2.25
C VAL A 82 -4.80 -10.35 1.81
N LEU A 83 -3.55 -9.92 1.61
CA LEU A 83 -2.42 -10.82 1.41
C LEU A 83 -2.02 -11.48 2.74
N THR A 84 -1.56 -12.72 2.66
CA THR A 84 -0.97 -13.44 3.80
C THR A 84 0.42 -12.89 4.13
N GLU A 85 0.88 -13.13 5.36
CA GLU A 85 2.24 -12.71 5.76
C GLU A 85 3.33 -13.38 4.92
N ASP A 86 3.12 -14.64 4.51
CA ASP A 86 4.05 -15.38 3.63
C ASP A 86 4.12 -14.74 2.23
N GLU A 87 2.98 -14.33 1.67
CA GLU A 87 2.95 -13.62 0.38
C GLU A 87 3.68 -12.27 0.47
N ILE A 88 3.51 -11.55 1.57
CA ILE A 88 4.17 -10.26 1.81
C ILE A 88 5.68 -10.43 1.98
N ALA A 89 6.12 -11.45 2.72
CA ALA A 89 7.53 -11.77 2.88
C ALA A 89 8.17 -12.21 1.56
N LEU A 90 7.43 -12.95 0.73
CA LEU A 90 7.88 -13.34 -0.61
C LEU A 90 8.07 -12.11 -1.51
N LEU A 91 7.11 -11.20 -1.54
CA LEU A 91 7.21 -9.92 -2.28
C LEU A 91 8.39 -9.06 -1.80
N ALA A 92 8.66 -9.04 -0.50
CA ALA A 92 9.76 -8.25 0.07
C ALA A 92 11.15 -8.80 -0.29
N SER A 93 11.26 -10.09 -0.59
CA SER A 93 12.55 -10.78 -0.79
C SER A 93 12.92 -11.01 -2.25
N SER A 94 11.96 -10.87 -3.18
CA SER A 94 12.20 -11.09 -4.60
C SER A 94 11.36 -10.16 -5.48
N TRP A 95 12.02 -9.59 -6.48
CA TRP A 95 11.41 -8.80 -7.55
C TRP A 95 10.73 -9.66 -8.62
N CYS A 96 11.05 -10.96 -8.65
CA CYS A 96 10.54 -11.90 -9.64
C CYS A 96 9.66 -12.92 -8.93
N VAL A 97 8.43 -12.51 -8.60
CA VAL A 97 7.43 -13.34 -7.95
C VAL A 97 6.17 -13.32 -8.82
N PRO A 98 5.54 -14.48 -9.10
CA PRO A 98 4.33 -14.54 -9.92
C PRO A 98 3.09 -14.14 -9.11
N LEU A 99 3.20 -13.08 -8.31
CA LEU A 99 2.13 -12.55 -7.48
C LEU A 99 1.88 -11.10 -7.90
N GLU A 100 0.84 -10.92 -8.70
CA GLU A 100 0.48 -9.66 -9.32
C GLU A 100 -0.88 -9.17 -8.78
N GLY A 101 -1.06 -7.85 -8.71
CA GLY A 101 -2.32 -7.27 -8.27
C GLY A 101 -3.46 -7.50 -9.27
N ASP A 102 -4.65 -7.85 -8.77
CA ASP A 102 -5.86 -8.04 -9.59
C ASP A 102 -6.67 -6.76 -9.77
N ILE A 103 -6.38 -5.70 -8.99
CA ILE A 103 -6.98 -4.37 -9.14
C ILE A 103 -6.02 -3.42 -9.87
N VAL A 104 -4.78 -3.34 -9.39
CA VAL A 104 -3.70 -2.57 -10.03
C VAL A 104 -2.51 -3.49 -10.18
N LYS A 105 -2.00 -3.61 -11.41
CA LYS A 105 -0.79 -4.35 -11.74
C LYS A 105 0.25 -3.37 -12.27
N TRP A 106 1.45 -3.41 -11.71
CA TRP A 106 2.59 -2.72 -12.30
C TRP A 106 2.99 -3.44 -13.61
N THR A 107 3.07 -2.69 -14.70
CA THR A 107 3.55 -3.18 -16.00
C THR A 107 4.78 -2.39 -16.40
N ASP A 108 5.82 -3.08 -16.85
CA ASP A 108 7.05 -2.46 -17.39
C ASP A 108 6.86 -1.88 -18.79
#